data_AF-A0A317ZY18-F1
#
_entry.id   AF-A0A317ZY18-F1
#
_cell.length_a   1.000
_cell.length_b   1.000
_cell.length_c   1.000
_cell.angle_alpha   90.00
_cell.angle_beta   90.00
_cell.angle_gamma   90.00
#
_symmetry.space_group_name_H-M   'P 1'
#
loop_
_entity.id
_entity.type
_entity.pdbx_description
1 polymer ?
#
loop_
_entity_poly.entity_id
_entity_poly.type
_entity_poly.pdbx_seq_one_letter_code
_entity_poly.pdbx_strand_id
1 'polypeptide(L)'
;MTPLDERPQVGTISVDPGCLEQRGEDLDVLLADLAVQDAERPPGTPSVGWRVLDTHDGHSTTIGAPVDDDGQWWRVGQIQRGSGEPVAATVWLHPSSQRRRPSRRDRAAGLVMRWPEVTRSAPDLDLLAIDIVNAGTARWHPQGDSFMVFAELRRPGGPAAGVYFGYVSGQSPAMPLDPGEYARVRVVIDAGQWDAALPGPIEVHAILLDLGLHADDPLTVTVTEQAIQDHLPKRRPPAPPAPPAP
;
A
#
# COMPACT_ATOMS: atom_id res chain seq x y z
N MET A 1 -0.30 -14.16 -2.98
CA MET A 1 -0.17 -13.30 -4.17
C MET A 1 -1.49 -13.22 -4.89
N THR A 2 -1.86 -12.01 -5.29
CA THR A 2 -3.09 -11.69 -6.01
C THR A 2 -2.77 -11.44 -7.50
N PRO A 3 -3.76 -11.50 -8.41
CA PRO A 3 -3.55 -11.14 -9.82
C PRO A 3 -3.00 -9.72 -10.03
N LEU A 4 -3.26 -8.80 -9.09
CA LEU A 4 -2.74 -7.43 -9.14
C LEU A 4 -1.23 -7.35 -8.86
N ASP A 5 -0.65 -8.34 -8.18
CA ASP A 5 0.77 -8.38 -7.87
C ASP A 5 1.62 -8.77 -9.08
N GLU A 6 1.00 -9.35 -10.12
CA GLU A 6 1.65 -9.70 -11.40
C GLU A 6 1.62 -8.57 -12.42
N ARG A 7 0.88 -7.49 -12.13
CA ARG A 7 0.80 -6.31 -12.99
C ARG A 7 1.95 -5.34 -12.72
N PRO A 8 2.48 -4.66 -13.74
CA PRO A 8 3.42 -3.56 -13.55
C PRO A 8 2.80 -2.44 -12.72
N GLN A 9 3.64 -1.60 -12.12
CA GLN A 9 3.17 -0.48 -11.32
C GLN A 9 3.60 0.86 -11.91
N VAL A 10 2.78 1.89 -11.73
CA VAL A 10 3.15 3.29 -11.89
C VAL A 10 2.98 3.97 -10.54
N GLY A 11 4.09 4.37 -9.91
CA GLY A 11 4.06 4.71 -8.50
C GLY A 11 3.62 3.49 -7.67
N THR A 12 2.57 3.62 -6.89
CA THR A 12 2.00 2.53 -6.05
C THR A 12 0.85 1.76 -6.73
N ILE A 13 0.41 2.21 -7.91
CA ILE A 13 -0.81 1.73 -8.58
C ILE A 13 -0.45 0.57 -9.51
N SER A 14 -1.14 -0.57 -9.39
CA SER A 14 -1.04 -1.68 -10.34
C SER A 14 -1.82 -1.35 -11.60
N VAL A 15 -1.18 -1.43 -12.77
CA VAL A 15 -1.75 -0.99 -14.04
C VAL A 15 -1.83 -2.16 -15.02
N ASP A 16 -2.90 -2.22 -15.80
CA ASP A 16 -2.99 -3.17 -16.91
C ASP A 16 -1.85 -2.93 -17.92
N PRO A 17 -1.07 -3.96 -18.32
CA PRO A 17 0.02 -3.80 -19.27
C PRO A 17 -0.41 -3.20 -20.61
N GLY A 18 -1.62 -3.54 -21.10
CA GLY A 18 -2.15 -3.02 -22.35
C GLY A 18 -2.41 -1.52 -22.31
N CYS A 19 -2.75 -0.96 -21.14
CA CYS A 19 -2.87 0.50 -20.97
C CYS A 19 -1.51 1.21 -21.12
N LEU A 20 -0.40 0.54 -20.79
CA LEU A 20 0.94 1.12 -20.87
C LEU A 20 1.46 1.20 -22.31
N GLU A 21 0.92 0.38 -23.22
CA GLU A 21 1.30 0.33 -24.64
C GLU A 21 0.44 1.25 -25.51
N GLN A 22 -0.69 1.73 -24.98
CA GLN A 22 -1.58 2.65 -25.68
C GLN A 22 -0.94 4.04 -25.81
N ARG A 23 -1.13 4.63 -27.00
CA ARG A 23 -0.71 6.01 -27.28
C ARG A 23 -1.33 7.01 -26.30
N GLY A 24 -2.56 6.77 -25.85
CA GLY A 24 -3.35 7.71 -25.07
C GLY A 24 -3.88 8.88 -25.91
N GLU A 25 -4.51 9.83 -25.25
CA GLU A 25 -5.20 10.98 -25.86
C GLU A 25 -4.77 12.32 -25.23
N ASP A 26 -5.36 13.41 -25.71
CA ASP A 26 -5.16 14.73 -25.12
C ASP A 26 -5.82 14.81 -23.73
N LEU A 27 -5.15 15.47 -22.78
CA LEU A 27 -5.65 15.57 -21.41
C LEU A 27 -7.04 16.22 -21.37
N ASP A 28 -7.26 17.28 -22.15
CA ASP A 28 -8.52 18.01 -22.16
C ASP A 28 -9.66 17.16 -22.73
N VAL A 29 -9.34 16.31 -23.72
CA VAL A 29 -10.30 15.34 -24.28
C VAL A 29 -10.66 14.29 -23.23
N LEU A 30 -9.67 13.67 -22.58
CA LEU A 30 -9.92 12.67 -21.54
C LEU A 30 -10.73 13.25 -20.36
N LEU A 31 -10.40 14.46 -19.91
CA LEU A 31 -11.12 15.10 -18.81
C LEU A 31 -12.56 15.42 -19.19
N ALA A 32 -12.80 15.90 -20.42
CA ALA A 32 -14.14 16.14 -20.91
C ALA A 32 -14.99 14.86 -20.96
N ASP A 33 -14.42 13.75 -21.45
CA ASP A 33 -15.07 12.44 -21.49
C ASP A 33 -15.40 11.90 -20.09
N LEU A 34 -14.59 12.28 -19.10
CA LEU A 34 -14.82 11.94 -17.68
C LEU A 34 -15.68 12.96 -16.93
N ALA A 35 -16.28 13.93 -17.64
CA ALA A 35 -17.12 15.00 -17.13
C ALA A 35 -16.42 15.90 -16.10
N VAL A 36 -15.12 16.14 -16.28
CA VAL A 36 -14.31 17.09 -15.51
C VAL A 36 -14.11 18.36 -16.34
N GLN A 37 -14.36 19.52 -15.74
CA GLN A 37 -14.22 20.81 -16.43
C GLN A 37 -12.94 21.57 -16.13
N ASP A 38 -12.31 21.35 -14.97
CA ASP A 38 -11.09 22.06 -14.60
C ASP A 38 -10.16 21.17 -13.76
N ALA A 39 -8.86 21.32 -13.97
CA ALA A 39 -7.81 20.62 -13.25
C ALA A 39 -6.58 21.51 -13.17
N GLU A 40 -6.10 21.77 -11.96
CA GLU A 40 -4.83 22.44 -11.75
C GLU A 40 -3.70 21.56 -12.33
N ARG A 41 -2.88 22.15 -13.20
CA ARG A 41 -1.79 21.44 -13.90
C ARG A 41 -0.45 21.82 -13.29
N PRO A 42 0.23 20.88 -12.60
CA PRO A 42 1.61 21.09 -12.19
C PRO A 42 2.51 21.38 -13.40
N PRO A 43 3.62 22.11 -13.22
CA PRO A 43 4.62 22.30 -14.28
C PRO A 43 5.12 20.96 -14.85
N GLY A 44 5.28 20.90 -16.17
CA GLY A 44 5.71 19.68 -16.86
C GLY A 44 4.62 18.60 -16.93
N THR A 45 3.34 18.98 -16.85
CA THR A 45 2.21 18.10 -17.15
C THR A 45 2.13 17.90 -18.66
N PRO A 46 2.18 16.64 -19.18
CA PRO A 46 2.02 16.38 -20.60
C PRO A 46 0.64 16.84 -21.10
N SER A 47 0.57 17.40 -22.30
CA SER A 47 -0.72 17.71 -22.93
C SER A 47 -1.37 16.49 -23.58
N VAL A 48 -0.57 15.50 -23.98
CA VAL A 48 -1.03 14.30 -24.70
C VAL A 48 -0.49 13.02 -24.07
N GLY A 49 -1.10 11.91 -24.44
CA GLY A 49 -0.73 10.58 -23.99
C GLY A 49 -1.43 10.14 -22.72
N TRP A 50 -2.53 10.77 -22.34
CA TRP A 50 -3.29 10.40 -21.17
C TRP A 50 -4.17 9.18 -21.45
N ARG A 51 -4.31 8.32 -20.44
CA ARG A 51 -5.25 7.19 -20.43
C ARG A 51 -5.72 6.91 -19.01
N VAL A 52 -6.82 6.19 -18.90
CA VAL A 52 -7.26 5.58 -17.64
C VAL A 52 -6.34 4.41 -17.30
N LEU A 53 -5.71 4.46 -16.12
CA LEU A 53 -4.83 3.41 -15.61
C LEU A 53 -5.60 2.40 -14.76
N ASP A 54 -6.57 2.88 -13.99
CA ASP A 54 -7.42 2.07 -13.12
C ASP A 54 -8.73 2.79 -12.80
N THR A 55 -9.79 2.03 -12.56
CA THR A 55 -11.07 2.56 -12.04
C THR A 55 -11.50 1.73 -10.86
N HIS A 56 -11.59 2.36 -9.69
CA HIS A 56 -12.00 1.72 -8.46
C HIS A 56 -13.47 2.03 -8.16
N ASP A 57 -14.30 0.98 -8.19
CA ASP A 57 -15.71 0.97 -7.83
C ASP A 57 -16.58 2.08 -8.47
N GLY A 58 -16.15 2.60 -9.63
CA GLY A 58 -16.82 3.69 -10.34
C GLY A 58 -16.75 5.07 -9.67
N HIS A 59 -16.19 5.15 -8.46
CA HIS A 59 -16.11 6.36 -7.63
C HIS A 59 -14.78 7.10 -7.78
N SER A 60 -13.70 6.36 -8.05
CA SER A 60 -12.40 6.98 -8.34
C SER A 60 -11.78 6.39 -9.60
N THR A 61 -11.23 7.29 -10.42
CA THR A 61 -10.54 6.92 -11.67
C THR A 61 -9.13 7.46 -11.58
N THR A 62 -8.15 6.59 -11.80
CA THR A 62 -6.75 6.97 -11.93
C THR A 62 -6.44 7.16 -13.41
N ILE A 63 -5.84 8.30 -13.74
CA ILE A 63 -5.37 8.62 -15.09
C ILE A 63 -3.85 8.83 -15.09
N GLY A 64 -3.20 8.66 -16.24
CA GLY A 64 -1.80 9.03 -16.36
C GLY A 64 -1.24 9.04 -17.78
N ALA A 65 -0.15 9.78 -17.95
CA ALA A 65 0.56 10.00 -19.21
C ALA A 65 2.07 9.84 -19.02
N PRO A 66 2.85 9.45 -20.05
CA PRO A 66 4.29 9.34 -19.93
C PRO A 66 4.89 10.76 -19.99
N VAL A 67 5.97 11.00 -19.26
CA VAL A 67 6.71 12.28 -19.34
C VAL A 67 7.99 12.14 -20.16
N ASP A 68 8.35 10.92 -20.55
CA ASP A 68 9.52 10.58 -21.35
C ASP A 68 9.18 9.61 -22.49
N ASP A 69 10.03 9.57 -23.52
CA ASP A 69 9.81 8.77 -24.73
C ASP A 69 9.85 7.26 -24.44
N ASP A 70 10.66 6.85 -23.46
CA ASP A 70 10.80 5.44 -23.04
C ASP A 70 9.68 4.98 -22.09
N GLY A 71 8.77 5.87 -21.71
CA GLY A 71 7.65 5.58 -20.81
C GLY A 71 8.08 5.06 -19.45
N GLN A 72 9.24 5.49 -18.93
CA GLN A 72 9.73 5.11 -17.61
C GLN A 72 9.19 6.03 -16.52
N TRP A 73 8.87 7.27 -16.85
CA TRP A 73 8.32 8.25 -15.91
C TRP A 73 6.94 8.70 -16.36
N TRP A 74 6.05 8.87 -15.38
CA TRP A 74 4.63 9.09 -15.64
C TRP A 74 4.08 10.22 -14.78
N ARG A 75 3.25 11.08 -15.37
CA ARG A 75 2.35 11.91 -14.60
C ARG A 75 1.12 11.08 -14.25
N VAL A 76 0.69 11.13 -12.99
CA VAL A 76 -0.51 10.42 -12.51
C VAL A 76 -1.48 11.43 -11.94
N GLY A 77 -2.76 11.21 -12.18
CA GLY A 77 -3.85 11.96 -11.59
C GLY A 77 -4.91 11.03 -11.01
N GLN A 78 -5.63 11.51 -10.01
CA GLN A 78 -6.79 10.85 -9.46
C GLN A 78 -8.00 11.76 -9.63
N ILE A 79 -9.08 11.17 -10.13
CA ILE A 79 -10.39 11.79 -10.28
C ILE A 79 -11.29 11.16 -9.23
N GLN A 80 -11.85 11.96 -8.34
CA GLN A 80 -12.84 11.53 -7.37
C GLN A 80 -14.19 12.15 -7.74
N ARG A 81 -15.21 11.31 -7.91
CA ARG A 81 -16.58 11.79 -8.12
C ARG A 81 -17.24 12.04 -6.77
N GLY A 82 -17.69 13.27 -6.54
CA GLY A 82 -18.50 13.60 -5.37
C GLY A 82 -19.80 12.81 -5.34
N SER A 83 -20.38 12.62 -4.15
CA SER A 83 -21.68 11.95 -3.97
C SER A 83 -22.86 12.91 -3.88
N GLY A 84 -22.63 14.23 -3.97
CA GLY A 84 -23.66 15.27 -3.90
C GLY A 84 -24.14 15.73 -5.27
N GLU A 85 -25.29 16.42 -5.33
CA GLU A 85 -25.74 17.14 -6.54
C GLU A 85 -25.36 18.63 -6.47
N PRO A 86 -24.74 19.19 -7.52
CA PRO A 86 -24.25 18.50 -8.72
C PRO A 86 -23.04 17.61 -8.39
N VAL A 87 -22.92 16.47 -9.09
CA VAL A 87 -21.80 15.53 -8.96
C VAL A 87 -20.54 16.21 -9.50
N ALA A 88 -19.90 17.01 -8.65
CA ALA A 88 -18.63 17.62 -8.97
C ALA A 88 -17.54 16.53 -8.92
N ALA A 89 -16.82 16.35 -10.01
CA ALA A 89 -15.62 15.54 -10.03
C ALA A 89 -14.43 16.42 -9.68
N THR A 90 -13.70 16.05 -8.63
CA THR A 90 -12.44 16.71 -8.26
C THR A 90 -11.29 15.97 -8.90
N VAL A 91 -10.38 16.70 -9.54
CA VAL A 91 -9.16 16.13 -10.11
C VAL A 91 -7.95 16.62 -9.37
N TRP A 92 -7.11 15.68 -8.99
CA TRP A 92 -5.83 15.95 -8.38
C TRP A 92 -4.73 15.30 -9.22
N LEU A 93 -3.84 16.13 -9.77
CA LEU A 93 -2.65 15.65 -10.46
C LEU A 93 -1.49 15.61 -9.47
N HIS A 94 -0.80 14.47 -9.41
CA HIS A 94 0.35 14.30 -8.52
C HIS A 94 1.44 15.32 -8.91
N PRO A 95 2.01 16.08 -7.95
CA PRO A 95 2.95 17.17 -8.24
C PRO A 95 4.29 16.68 -8.79
N SER A 96 4.71 15.46 -8.49
CA SER A 96 5.89 14.81 -9.07
C SER A 96 5.55 13.64 -10.00
N SER A 97 6.42 13.39 -10.98
CA SER A 97 6.36 12.22 -11.85
C SER A 97 6.65 10.94 -11.06
N GLN A 98 5.94 9.88 -11.41
CA GLN A 98 6.02 8.55 -10.82
C GLN A 98 6.78 7.61 -11.73
N ARG A 99 7.65 6.78 -11.16
CA ARG A 99 8.40 5.79 -11.93
C ARG A 99 7.51 4.60 -12.26
N ARG A 100 7.58 4.12 -13.50
CA ARG A 100 7.09 2.80 -13.91
C ARG A 100 8.02 1.74 -13.32
N ARG A 101 7.44 0.71 -12.70
CA ARG A 101 8.18 -0.38 -12.07
C ARG A 101 7.65 -1.72 -12.58
N PRO A 102 8.49 -2.77 -12.58
CA PRO A 102 8.03 -4.14 -12.78
C PRO A 102 6.95 -4.55 -11.77
N SER A 103 6.35 -5.71 -11.98
CA SER A 103 5.33 -6.21 -11.08
C SER A 103 5.86 -6.44 -9.67
N ARG A 104 4.99 -6.44 -8.66
CA ARG A 104 5.41 -6.75 -7.29
C ARG A 104 6.02 -8.15 -7.21
N ARG A 105 5.44 -9.12 -7.93
CA ARG A 105 5.97 -10.48 -8.07
C ARG A 105 7.43 -10.47 -8.57
N ASP A 106 7.70 -9.75 -9.65
CA ASP A 106 9.05 -9.70 -10.23
C ASP A 106 10.03 -9.02 -9.28
N ARG A 107 9.59 -7.96 -8.61
CA ARG A 107 10.41 -7.21 -7.65
C ARG A 107 10.62 -7.99 -6.35
N ALA A 108 9.70 -8.86 -5.96
CA ALA A 108 9.82 -9.76 -4.82
C ALA A 108 10.63 -11.03 -5.13
N ALA A 109 11.01 -11.27 -6.39
CA ALA A 109 11.61 -12.51 -6.80
C ALA A 109 12.86 -12.86 -5.96
N GLY A 110 12.86 -14.07 -5.38
CA GLY A 110 13.92 -14.56 -4.51
C GLY A 110 13.79 -14.15 -3.04
N LEU A 111 12.85 -13.26 -2.68
CA LEU A 111 12.59 -12.95 -1.28
C LEU A 111 11.55 -13.89 -0.66
N VAL A 112 11.76 -14.21 0.61
CA VAL A 112 10.80 -14.93 1.45
C VAL A 112 10.67 -14.24 2.81
N MET A 113 9.52 -14.39 3.44
CA MET A 113 9.26 -13.88 4.79
C MET A 113 9.11 -15.03 5.77
N ARG A 114 9.85 -14.98 6.88
CA ARG A 114 9.76 -15.99 7.93
C ARG A 114 9.80 -15.39 9.32
N TRP A 115 8.98 -15.91 10.20
CA TRP A 115 9.07 -15.62 11.63
C TRP A 115 10.36 -16.20 12.21
N PRO A 116 11.21 -15.41 12.85
CA PRO A 116 12.42 -15.91 13.48
C PRO A 116 12.08 -16.75 14.72
N GLU A 117 12.97 -17.68 15.08
CA GLU A 117 12.73 -18.63 16.18
C GLU A 117 12.41 -17.94 17.51
N VAL A 118 13.05 -16.81 17.80
CA VAL A 118 12.76 -16.01 19.01
C VAL A 118 11.30 -15.52 19.04
N THR A 119 10.76 -15.08 17.91
CA THR A 119 9.37 -14.64 17.80
C THR A 119 8.40 -15.81 17.79
N ARG A 120 8.79 -16.96 17.22
CA ARG A 120 7.97 -18.19 17.24
C ARG A 120 7.85 -18.78 18.65
N SER A 121 8.95 -18.82 19.39
CA SER A 121 9.01 -19.47 20.72
C SER A 121 8.46 -18.62 21.84
N ALA A 122 8.57 -17.29 21.74
CA ALA A 122 8.05 -16.34 22.72
C ALA A 122 7.52 -15.07 22.02
N PRO A 123 6.32 -15.14 21.40
CA PRO A 123 5.76 -14.01 20.67
C PRO A 123 5.43 -12.86 21.62
N ASP A 124 5.96 -11.68 21.32
CA ASP A 124 5.64 -10.41 21.96
C ASP A 124 4.89 -9.53 20.96
N LEU A 125 3.64 -9.21 21.26
CA LEU A 125 2.74 -8.46 20.36
C LEU A 125 3.16 -6.99 20.19
N ASP A 126 3.89 -6.43 21.17
CA ASP A 126 4.41 -5.06 21.09
C ASP A 126 5.68 -4.98 20.22
N LEU A 127 6.43 -6.09 20.17
CA LEU A 127 7.77 -6.19 19.57
C LEU A 127 7.86 -7.23 18.45
N LEU A 128 6.75 -7.54 17.78
CA LEU A 128 6.74 -8.48 16.66
C LEU A 128 7.77 -8.07 15.61
N ALA A 129 8.57 -9.05 15.18
CA ALA A 129 9.56 -8.88 14.14
C ALA A 129 9.57 -10.07 13.20
N ILE A 130 9.83 -9.81 11.92
CA ILE A 130 9.92 -10.84 10.88
C ILE A 130 11.22 -10.68 10.10
N ASP A 131 11.78 -11.79 9.63
CA ASP A 131 12.92 -11.78 8.73
C ASP A 131 12.44 -11.77 7.28
N ILE A 132 12.89 -10.79 6.51
CA ILE A 132 12.83 -10.77 5.04
C ILE A 132 14.17 -11.30 4.55
N VAL A 133 14.16 -12.48 3.94
CA VAL A 133 15.37 -13.22 3.56
C VAL A 133 15.48 -13.25 2.05
N ASN A 134 16.66 -12.99 1.50
CA ASN A 134 16.95 -13.32 0.12
C ASN A 134 17.30 -14.81 0.00
N ALA A 135 16.32 -15.63 -0.37
CA ALA A 135 16.48 -17.05 -0.67
C ALA A 135 16.90 -17.31 -2.13
N GLY A 136 17.04 -16.26 -2.95
CA GLY A 136 17.54 -16.34 -4.32
C GLY A 136 19.04 -16.58 -4.41
N THR A 137 19.53 -16.74 -5.64
CA THR A 137 20.95 -16.98 -5.94
C THR A 137 21.73 -15.71 -6.32
N ALA A 138 21.03 -14.57 -6.47
CA ALA A 138 21.61 -13.28 -6.83
C ALA A 138 21.27 -12.23 -5.77
N ARG A 139 22.08 -11.16 -5.72
CA ARG A 139 21.80 -10.02 -4.85
C ARG A 139 20.46 -9.39 -5.21
N TRP A 140 19.60 -9.22 -4.22
CA TRP A 140 18.34 -8.52 -4.37
C TRP A 140 18.55 -7.03 -4.20
N HIS A 141 17.95 -6.22 -5.09
CA HIS A 141 18.05 -4.77 -5.06
C HIS A 141 16.65 -4.12 -5.00
N PRO A 142 16.41 -3.21 -4.04
CA PRO A 142 15.14 -2.51 -3.93
C PRO A 142 14.95 -1.53 -5.10
N GLN A 143 13.72 -1.39 -5.58
CA GLN A 143 13.36 -0.47 -6.67
C GLN A 143 12.45 0.65 -6.17
N GLY A 144 12.92 1.35 -5.13
CA GLY A 144 12.10 2.30 -4.37
C GLY A 144 11.09 1.60 -3.45
N ASP A 145 11.45 0.42 -2.96
CA ASP A 145 10.66 -0.38 -2.02
C ASP A 145 10.97 -0.01 -0.57
N SER A 146 9.99 -0.19 0.30
CA SER A 146 10.15 -0.17 1.75
C SER A 146 10.00 -1.58 2.31
N PHE A 147 10.67 -1.85 3.44
CA PHE A 147 10.41 -3.06 4.24
C PHE A 147 9.38 -2.79 5.33
N MET A 148 8.21 -2.29 4.91
CA MET A 148 7.08 -2.02 5.78
C MET A 148 6.17 -3.24 5.84
N VAL A 149 6.18 -3.92 6.99
CA VAL A 149 5.39 -5.13 7.22
C VAL A 149 4.24 -4.84 8.17
N PHE A 150 3.04 -5.23 7.77
CA PHE A 150 1.87 -5.22 8.62
C PHE A 150 1.44 -6.63 8.99
N ALA A 151 0.71 -6.74 10.10
CA ALA A 151 0.05 -7.96 10.51
C ALA A 151 -1.45 -7.83 10.35
N GLU A 152 -2.06 -8.93 9.92
CA GLU A 152 -3.47 -9.18 10.03
C GLU A 152 -3.71 -10.24 11.11
N LEU A 153 -4.60 -9.93 12.06
CA LEU A 153 -5.04 -10.83 13.11
C LEU A 153 -6.25 -11.62 12.62
N ARG A 154 -6.13 -12.94 12.56
CA ARG A 154 -7.22 -13.84 12.16
C ARG A 154 -7.50 -14.86 13.24
N ARG A 155 -8.75 -15.32 13.33
CA ARG A 155 -9.01 -16.58 14.02
C ARG A 155 -8.42 -17.73 13.20
N PRO A 156 -7.95 -18.82 13.83
CA PRO A 156 -7.47 -19.99 13.10
C PRO A 156 -8.53 -20.49 12.11
N GLY A 157 -8.19 -20.55 10.82
CA GLY A 157 -9.11 -20.92 9.74
C GLY A 157 -10.23 -19.91 9.43
N GLY A 158 -10.20 -18.71 10.01
CA GLY A 158 -11.15 -17.63 9.76
C GLY A 158 -10.90 -16.91 8.43
N PRO A 159 -11.90 -16.16 7.91
CA PRO A 159 -11.72 -15.36 6.69
C PRO A 159 -10.72 -14.23 6.93
N ALA A 160 -10.11 -13.74 5.84
CA ALA A 160 -9.28 -12.56 5.90
C ALA A 160 -10.12 -11.34 6.32
N ALA A 161 -9.71 -10.67 7.40
CA ALA A 161 -10.17 -9.34 7.75
C ALA A 161 -9.41 -8.33 6.89
N GLY A 162 -10.13 -7.47 6.17
CA GLY A 162 -9.48 -6.40 5.41
C GLY A 162 -8.65 -5.53 6.34
N VAL A 163 -7.36 -5.38 6.04
CA VAL A 163 -6.50 -4.46 6.79
C VAL A 163 -6.63 -3.07 6.16
N TYR A 164 -7.05 -2.09 6.96
CA TYR A 164 -7.12 -0.71 6.52
C TYR A 164 -5.82 0.01 6.89
N PHE A 165 -5.10 0.50 5.89
CA PHE A 165 -3.81 1.14 6.10
C PHE A 165 -3.97 2.66 6.04
N GLY A 166 -3.95 3.32 7.20
CA GLY A 166 -3.60 4.74 7.25
C GLY A 166 -2.11 4.91 6.94
N TYR A 167 -1.73 5.93 6.18
CA TYR A 167 -0.33 6.23 5.89
C TYR A 167 0.47 6.36 7.20
N VAL A 168 1.37 5.40 7.46
CA VAL A 168 2.28 5.46 8.60
C VAL A 168 3.52 6.22 8.18
N SER A 169 3.75 7.38 8.79
CA SER A 169 4.99 8.14 8.61
C SER A 169 6.18 7.35 9.20
N GLY A 170 7.34 7.40 8.53
CA GLY A 170 8.57 6.73 9.00
C GLY A 170 8.97 5.45 8.25
N GLN A 171 8.61 5.32 6.98
CA GLN A 171 9.01 4.18 6.16
C GLN A 171 10.53 3.98 6.18
N SER A 172 10.96 2.78 6.56
CA SER A 172 12.35 2.37 6.41
C SER A 172 12.55 1.89 4.96
N PRO A 173 13.38 2.59 4.15
CA PRO A 173 13.68 2.14 2.81
C PRO A 173 14.28 0.75 2.87
N ALA A 174 13.88 -0.12 1.93
CA ALA A 174 14.46 -1.44 1.81
C ALA A 174 15.96 -1.31 1.47
N MET A 175 16.74 -2.28 1.93
CA MET A 175 18.18 -2.35 1.65
C MET A 175 18.47 -3.53 0.72
N PRO A 176 19.52 -3.47 -0.11
CA PRO A 176 19.96 -4.64 -0.87
C PRO A 176 20.30 -5.81 0.06
N LEU A 177 19.96 -7.02 -0.35
CA LEU A 177 20.25 -8.25 0.40
C LEU A 177 21.04 -9.23 -0.48
N ASP A 178 22.20 -9.66 -0.03
CA ASP A 178 22.96 -10.73 -0.67
C ASP A 178 22.26 -12.11 -0.47
N PRO A 179 22.57 -13.14 -1.28
CA PRO A 179 22.01 -14.48 -1.10
C PRO A 179 22.21 -15.02 0.33
N GLY A 180 21.12 -15.40 0.98
CA GLY A 180 21.08 -15.87 2.36
C GLY A 180 21.06 -14.76 3.42
N GLU A 181 21.27 -13.50 3.05
CA GLU A 181 21.15 -12.36 3.95
C GLU A 181 19.68 -12.09 4.28
N TYR A 182 19.43 -11.51 5.46
CA TYR A 182 18.11 -11.12 5.88
C TYR A 182 18.10 -9.75 6.55
N ALA A 183 16.99 -9.04 6.37
CA ALA A 183 16.64 -7.89 7.19
C ALA A 183 15.57 -8.30 8.20
N ARG A 184 15.82 -8.04 9.48
CA ARG A 184 14.78 -8.19 10.51
C ARG A 184 14.05 -6.86 10.68
N VAL A 185 12.74 -6.88 10.48
CA VAL A 185 11.91 -5.68 10.52
C VAL A 185 10.73 -5.85 11.46
N ARG A 186 10.28 -4.74 12.04
CA ARG A 186 9.11 -4.72 12.92
C ARG A 186 7.85 -4.99 12.11
N VAL A 187 6.93 -5.76 12.69
CA VAL A 187 5.59 -6.00 12.15
C VAL A 187 4.61 -5.11 12.90
N VAL A 188 3.82 -4.33 12.16
CA VAL A 188 2.84 -3.41 12.73
C VAL A 188 1.44 -4.03 12.66
N ILE A 189 0.77 -4.17 13.80
CA ILE A 189 -0.65 -4.50 13.85
C ILE A 189 -1.44 -3.20 13.77
N ASP A 190 -2.39 -3.11 12.85
CA ASP A 190 -3.26 -1.93 12.77
C ASP A 190 -4.14 -1.81 14.02
N ALA A 191 -4.29 -0.59 14.53
CA ALA A 191 -5.00 -0.33 15.77
C ALA A 191 -6.49 -0.74 15.70
N GLY A 192 -7.11 -0.60 14.52
CA GLY A 192 -8.51 -0.95 14.31
C GLY A 192 -8.78 -2.45 14.38
N GLN A 193 -7.77 -3.30 14.23
CA GLN A 193 -7.92 -4.75 14.39
C GLN A 193 -8.17 -5.16 15.85
N TRP A 194 -7.73 -4.33 16.80
CA TRP A 194 -7.96 -4.59 18.23
C TRP A 194 -9.42 -4.33 18.65
N ASP A 195 -10.13 -3.43 17.96
CA ASP A 195 -11.54 -3.13 18.26
C ASP A 195 -12.45 -4.35 18.05
N ALA A 196 -12.10 -5.23 17.11
CA ALA A 196 -12.84 -6.46 16.80
C ALA A 196 -12.19 -7.73 17.39
N ALA A 197 -11.06 -7.60 18.08
CA ALA A 197 -10.34 -8.73 18.65
C ALA A 197 -11.10 -9.34 19.82
N LEU A 198 -11.01 -10.67 19.96
CA LEU A 198 -11.57 -11.41 21.09
C LEU A 198 -10.47 -12.27 21.72
N PRO A 199 -10.47 -12.44 23.06
CA PRO A 199 -9.48 -13.28 23.72
C PRO A 199 -9.49 -14.72 23.18
N GLY A 200 -8.31 -15.33 23.08
CA GLY A 200 -8.14 -16.69 22.61
C GLY A 200 -7.01 -16.85 21.58
N PRO A 201 -6.91 -18.03 20.97
CA PRO A 201 -5.92 -18.29 19.94
C PRO A 201 -6.25 -17.49 18.66
N ILE A 202 -5.23 -16.83 18.12
CA ILE A 202 -5.28 -16.14 16.83
C ILE A 202 -4.02 -16.45 16.01
N GLU A 203 -4.12 -16.22 14.72
CA GLU A 203 -3.04 -16.28 13.76
C GLU A 203 -2.65 -14.87 13.34
N VAL A 204 -1.36 -14.58 13.38
CA VAL A 204 -0.77 -13.33 12.89
C VAL A 204 -0.21 -13.59 11.49
N HIS A 205 -0.85 -12.98 10.49
CA HIS A 205 -0.47 -13.07 9.09
C HIS A 205 0.31 -11.82 8.70
N ALA A 206 1.62 -11.94 8.50
CA ALA A 206 2.47 -10.82 8.11
C ALA A 206 2.44 -10.58 6.59
N ILE A 207 2.39 -9.31 6.18
CA ILE A 207 2.28 -8.86 4.80
C ILE A 207 3.26 -7.70 4.56
N LEU A 208 4.17 -7.86 3.62
CA LEU A 208 5.03 -6.80 3.09
C LEU A 208 4.34 -6.14 1.90
N LEU A 209 3.76 -4.96 2.11
CA LEU A 209 2.82 -4.34 1.17
C LEU A 209 3.42 -3.99 -0.18
N ASP A 210 4.60 -3.34 -0.19
CA ASP A 210 5.21 -2.83 -1.42
C ASP A 210 5.57 -3.95 -2.40
N LEU A 211 5.81 -5.16 -1.89
CA LEU A 211 6.21 -6.34 -2.66
C LEU A 211 5.12 -7.43 -2.72
N GLY A 212 3.97 -7.22 -2.08
CA GLY A 212 2.87 -8.20 -2.07
C GLY A 212 3.25 -9.56 -1.47
N LEU A 213 4.27 -9.57 -0.59
CA LEU A 213 4.82 -10.80 -0.02
C LEU A 213 4.15 -11.11 1.31
N HIS A 214 3.89 -12.40 1.55
CA HIS A 214 3.32 -12.90 2.79
C HIS A 214 4.33 -13.81 3.49
N ALA A 215 4.25 -13.89 4.81
CA ALA A 215 4.95 -14.95 5.53
C ALA A 215 4.41 -16.33 5.10
N ASP A 216 5.31 -17.29 4.93
CA ASP A 216 4.93 -18.65 4.51
C ASP A 216 3.99 -19.32 5.52
N ASP A 217 4.26 -19.13 6.82
CA ASP A 217 3.43 -19.60 7.92
C ASP A 217 2.89 -18.43 8.75
N PRO A 218 1.63 -18.48 9.21
CA PRO A 218 1.17 -17.57 10.25
C PRO A 218 1.85 -17.85 11.59
N LEU A 219 1.99 -16.82 12.41
CA LEU A 219 2.43 -16.96 13.80
C LEU A 219 1.20 -17.17 14.69
N THR A 220 1.11 -18.33 15.35
CA THR A 220 0.03 -18.59 16.31
C THR A 220 0.36 -17.94 17.65
N VAL A 221 -0.58 -17.14 18.17
CA VAL A 221 -0.46 -16.46 19.47
C VAL A 221 -1.76 -16.59 20.24
N THR A 222 -1.68 -16.50 21.57
CA THR A 222 -2.87 -16.40 22.42
C THR A 222 -3.03 -14.95 22.86
N VAL A 223 -4.11 -14.31 22.41
CA VAL A 223 -4.46 -12.95 22.84
C VAL A 223 -5.26 -13.01 24.13
N THR A 224 -4.86 -12.22 25.11
CA THR A 224 -5.58 -12.07 26.38
C THR A 224 -6.48 -10.85 26.33
N GLU A 225 -7.45 -10.77 27.24
CA GLU A 225 -8.28 -9.57 27.41
C GLU A 225 -7.43 -8.34 27.74
N GLN A 226 -6.40 -8.51 28.59
CA GLN A 226 -5.47 -7.44 28.93
C GLN A 226 -4.72 -6.91 27.71
N ALA A 227 -4.19 -7.81 26.86
CA ALA A 227 -3.50 -7.41 25.64
C ALA A 227 -4.40 -6.60 24.70
N ILE A 228 -5.68 -6.96 24.57
CA ILE A 228 -6.65 -6.17 23.80
C ILE A 228 -6.79 -4.77 24.42
N GLN A 229 -7.02 -4.68 25.73
CA GLN A 229 -7.19 -3.38 26.42
C GLN A 229 -5.96 -2.47 26.28
N ASP A 230 -4.76 -3.03 26.34
CA ASP A 230 -3.51 -2.28 26.21
C ASP A 230 -3.32 -1.69 24.80
N HIS A 231 -3.91 -2.33 23.79
CA HIS A 231 -3.75 -1.97 22.38
C HIS A 231 -4.96 -1.23 21.77
N LEU A 232 -6.09 -1.14 22.49
CA LEU A 232 -7.24 -0.36 22.03
C LEU A 232 -6.85 1.11 21.84
N PRO A 233 -7.32 1.78 20.76
CA PRO A 233 -7.09 3.19 20.57
C PRO A 233 -7.55 4.00 21.80
N LYS A 234 -6.62 4.65 22.49
CA LYS A 234 -6.97 5.56 23.58
C LYS A 234 -7.82 6.69 23.02
N ARG A 235 -9.11 6.73 23.39
CA ARG A 235 -10.01 7.84 23.00
C ARG A 235 -9.33 9.17 23.40
N ARG A 236 -9.11 10.06 22.43
CA ARG A 236 -8.68 11.43 22.74
C ARG A 236 -9.74 12.04 23.67
N PRO A 237 -9.34 12.68 24.78
CA PRO A 237 -10.27 13.51 25.54
C PRO A 237 -10.89 14.55 24.60
N PRO A 238 -12.16 14.94 24.79
CA PRO A 238 -12.73 16.04 24.04
C PRO A 238 -11.83 17.28 24.19
N ALA A 239 -11.67 18.02 23.09
CA ALA A 239 -10.92 19.28 23.13
C ALA A 239 -11.54 20.20 24.22
N PRO A 240 -10.71 20.90 25.02
CA PRO A 240 -11.23 21.85 25.98
C PRO A 240 -12.09 22.90 25.26
N PRO A 241 -13.18 23.40 25.88
CA PRO A 241 -14.06 24.39 25.27
C PRO A 241 -13.24 25.62 24.86
N ALA A 242 -13.53 26.14 23.66
CA ALA A 242 -12.88 27.35 23.17
C ALA A 242 -13.13 28.51 24.14
N PRO A 243 -12.12 29.34 24.45
CA PRO A 243 -12.32 30.53 25.26
C PRO A 243 -13.34 31.47 24.58
N PRO A 244 -14.15 32.20 25.36
CA PRO A 244 -15.09 33.17 24.80
C PRO A 244 -14.33 34.22 23.96
N ALA A 245 -14.85 34.51 22.77
CA ALA A 245 -14.30 35.53 21.89
C ALA A 245 -14.36 36.92 22.57
N PRO A 246 -13.36 37.79 22.31
CA PRO A 246 -13.28 39.13 22.90
C PRO A 246 -14.38 40.07 22.41
#